data_AF-A0A420PEC9-F1
#
_entry.id   AF-A0A420PEC9-F1
#
_cell.length_a   1.000
_cell.length_b   1.000
_cell.length_c   1.000
_cell.angle_alpha   90.00
_cell.angle_beta   90.00
_cell.angle_gamma   90.00
#
_symmetry.space_group_name_H-M   'P 1'
#
loop_
_entity.id
_entity.type
_entity.pdbx_description
1 polymer ?
#
loop_
_entity_poly.entity_id
_entity_poly.type
_entity_poly.pdbx_seq_one_letter_code
_entity_poly.pdbx_strand_id
1 'polypeptide(L)'
;MGGKAFEFIETWLEKIPQPQKHSPIDTQRPAKRQKLNRTRWRLPSPERSVSSSDLDQLPQDTTSEMDPQTPNKRRLVDDEATPRPNKAPSNSSRSSFNKDGISFPPSDSSQRSGRSSPVKTFPIVGLDGHYIDARTLDPDQFGFPSALEDILRDINEIGSKIGIVPEYLKVYRFLSTVENLRLFARRSFELGLDEAGWNNEVHTPILQAVFRGDLWPENAIVDYFPCMNASVTPEYHKFPISPSKVDYCVFIDPAFDNDDGVKEAIKEIQAYSNGTINHTSYSGLAQFPTCISIETKRHGGDQRRADVQTATWHASQWTFLTKHAGDGISELPFLPGVIVQGHEWKFVATTRNGKETIFWSSHQFGNTTTPVGVFQIMAGLHRLRRWSRDVYWPWYKKHVLKLLIPAQIQSFN
;
A
#
# COMPACT_ATOMS: atom_id res chain seq x y z
N MET A 1 4.01 -29.69 -24.58
CA MET A 1 2.68 -30.35 -24.50
C MET A 1 1.68 -29.46 -23.75
N GLY A 2 1.39 -28.25 -24.27
CA GLY A 2 0.77 -27.19 -23.45
C GLY A 2 -0.76 -27.23 -23.30
N GLY A 3 -1.51 -27.75 -24.29
CA GLY A 3 -2.97 -27.61 -24.34
C GLY A 3 -3.72 -28.23 -23.15
N LYS A 4 -3.33 -29.45 -22.73
CA LYS A 4 -4.07 -30.24 -21.74
C LYS A 4 -4.22 -29.57 -20.37
N ALA A 5 -3.29 -28.71 -19.95
CA ALA A 5 -3.40 -27.97 -18.68
C ALA A 5 -4.37 -26.79 -18.79
N PHE A 6 -4.45 -26.16 -19.97
CA PHE A 6 -5.37 -25.07 -20.27
C PHE A 6 -6.81 -25.61 -20.39
N GLU A 7 -6.99 -26.67 -21.17
CA GLU A 7 -8.25 -27.43 -21.24
C GLU A 7 -8.67 -27.92 -19.85
N PHE A 8 -7.76 -28.52 -19.06
CA PHE A 8 -8.14 -29.04 -17.73
C PHE A 8 -8.69 -27.94 -16.81
N ILE A 9 -8.13 -26.73 -16.80
CA ILE A 9 -8.63 -25.66 -15.94
C ILE A 9 -9.93 -25.07 -16.50
N GLU A 10 -10.02 -24.74 -17.78
CA GLU A 10 -11.23 -24.12 -18.33
C GLU A 10 -12.40 -25.11 -18.42
N THR A 11 -12.18 -26.34 -18.90
CA THR A 11 -13.18 -27.41 -18.91
C THR A 11 -13.51 -27.95 -17.50
N TRP A 12 -12.75 -27.60 -16.46
CA TRP A 12 -13.17 -27.79 -15.06
C TRP A 12 -14.02 -26.63 -14.56
N LEU A 13 -13.66 -25.38 -14.88
CA LEU A 13 -14.48 -24.19 -14.57
C LEU A 13 -15.85 -24.24 -15.24
N GLU A 14 -15.94 -24.68 -16.50
CA GLU A 14 -17.20 -24.91 -17.24
C GLU A 14 -18.10 -25.98 -16.60
N LYS A 15 -17.52 -26.90 -15.81
CA LYS A 15 -18.25 -27.96 -15.10
C LYS A 15 -18.69 -27.56 -13.70
N ILE A 16 -18.36 -26.34 -13.24
CA ILE A 16 -18.94 -25.78 -12.02
C ILE A 16 -20.41 -25.44 -12.31
N PRO A 17 -21.38 -25.95 -11.53
CA PRO A 17 -22.78 -25.58 -11.72
C PRO A 17 -22.97 -24.07 -11.58
N GLN A 18 -23.42 -23.42 -12.66
CA GLN A 18 -23.90 -22.04 -12.62
C GLN A 18 -24.96 -21.91 -11.52
N PRO A 19 -24.89 -20.89 -10.64
CA PRO A 19 -25.85 -20.73 -9.57
C PRO A 19 -27.26 -20.57 -10.15
N GLN A 20 -28.16 -21.49 -9.80
CA GLN A 20 -29.52 -21.46 -10.30
C GLN A 20 -30.18 -20.13 -9.94
N LYS A 21 -30.84 -19.49 -10.91
CA LYS A 21 -31.70 -18.33 -10.68
C LYS A 21 -32.91 -18.79 -9.88
N HIS A 22 -32.80 -18.76 -8.55
CA HIS A 22 -33.91 -19.05 -7.66
C HIS A 22 -34.99 -17.97 -7.80
N SER A 23 -36.11 -18.33 -8.44
CA SER A 23 -37.39 -17.66 -8.24
C SER A 23 -37.73 -17.64 -6.75
N PRO A 24 -38.43 -16.61 -6.24
CA PRO A 24 -38.68 -16.46 -4.81
C PRO A 24 -39.52 -17.61 -4.27
N ILE A 25 -39.06 -18.23 -3.18
CA ILE A 25 -39.80 -19.25 -2.43
C ILE A 25 -40.30 -18.64 -1.11
N ASP A 26 -41.53 -18.99 -0.75
CA ASP A 26 -42.32 -18.38 0.30
C ASP A 26 -41.77 -18.61 1.73
N THR A 27 -42.01 -17.66 2.63
CA THR A 27 -41.42 -17.64 3.97
C THR A 27 -42.35 -18.21 5.04
N GLN A 28 -42.16 -19.48 5.42
CA GLN A 28 -42.68 -20.01 6.69
C GLN A 28 -41.57 -20.17 7.74
N ARG A 29 -41.83 -19.72 8.97
CA ARG A 29 -40.87 -19.67 10.08
C ARG A 29 -40.94 -20.92 10.98
N PRO A 30 -39.81 -21.59 11.27
CA PRO A 30 -39.66 -22.43 12.45
C PRO A 30 -39.42 -21.59 13.73
N ALA A 31 -39.53 -22.24 14.90
CA ALA A 31 -39.61 -21.56 16.20
C ALA A 31 -38.25 -21.26 16.89
N LYS A 32 -38.33 -20.49 18.00
CA LYS A 32 -37.19 -19.98 18.79
C LYS A 32 -36.37 -21.10 19.46
N ARG A 33 -35.05 -20.89 19.56
CA ARG A 33 -34.18 -21.47 20.60
C ARG A 33 -33.45 -20.37 21.37
N GLN A 34 -33.05 -20.66 22.61
CA GLN A 34 -32.60 -19.65 23.59
C GLN A 34 -31.23 -19.05 23.26
N LYS A 35 -31.01 -17.80 23.69
CA LYS A 35 -29.68 -17.16 23.72
C LYS A 35 -29.00 -17.43 25.06
N LEU A 36 -27.74 -17.86 25.04
CA LEU A 36 -26.82 -17.64 26.16
C LEU A 36 -26.17 -16.26 26.03
N ASN A 37 -25.91 -15.59 27.14
CA ASN A 37 -25.27 -14.28 27.14
C ASN A 37 -23.75 -14.39 26.97
N ARG A 38 -23.19 -13.59 26.06
CA ARG A 38 -21.83 -13.05 26.18
C ARG A 38 -21.86 -11.56 25.91
N THR A 39 -21.30 -10.80 26.85
CA THR A 39 -21.37 -9.33 26.90
C THR A 39 -20.54 -8.70 25.79
N ARG A 40 -21.10 -7.68 25.12
CA ARG A 40 -20.36 -6.81 24.19
C ARG A 40 -20.65 -5.36 24.58
N TRP A 41 -19.59 -4.59 24.77
CA TRP A 41 -19.65 -3.17 25.12
C TRP A 41 -20.53 -2.39 24.14
N ARG A 42 -21.37 -1.49 24.66
CA ARG A 42 -22.15 -0.51 23.89
C ARG A 42 -21.73 0.88 24.30
N LEU A 43 -21.54 1.75 23.31
CA LEU A 43 -21.57 3.20 23.50
C LEU A 43 -23.05 3.67 23.50
N PRO A 44 -23.41 4.75 24.21
CA PRO A 44 -24.77 5.28 24.21
C PRO A 44 -25.14 5.95 22.88
N SER A 45 -26.44 6.07 22.61
CA SER A 45 -27.00 6.99 21.61
C SER A 45 -27.85 8.04 22.33
N PRO A 46 -28.01 9.26 21.78
CA PRO A 46 -28.75 10.33 22.46
C PRO A 46 -30.24 10.01 22.65
N GLU A 47 -30.84 10.60 23.68
CA GLU A 47 -32.26 10.44 23.98
C GLU A 47 -33.16 11.20 22.99
N ARG A 48 -34.41 10.76 22.88
CA ARG A 48 -35.44 11.36 22.03
C ARG A 48 -36.50 11.99 22.94
N SER A 49 -36.65 13.31 22.87
CA SER A 49 -37.58 14.07 23.72
C SER A 49 -39.04 13.64 23.50
N VAL A 50 -39.82 13.71 24.57
CA VAL A 50 -41.25 13.34 24.62
C VAL A 50 -42.10 14.60 24.79
N SER A 51 -43.35 14.55 24.33
CA SER A 51 -44.30 15.64 24.30
C SER A 51 -44.79 16.12 25.67
N SER A 52 -45.06 17.42 25.79
CA SER A 52 -46.06 17.99 26.70
C SER A 52 -47.12 18.72 25.88
N SER A 53 -48.39 18.51 26.19
CA SER A 53 -49.55 19.12 25.52
C SER A 53 -50.35 19.99 26.49
N ASP A 54 -50.83 21.13 26.02
CA ASP A 54 -52.04 21.87 26.47
C ASP A 54 -52.32 22.96 25.39
N LEU A 55 -53.52 23.05 24.82
CA LEU A 55 -54.63 23.97 25.20
C LEU A 55 -54.27 25.48 25.04
N ASP A 56 -55.05 26.34 24.36
CA ASP A 56 -56.40 26.18 23.76
C ASP A 56 -56.75 27.26 22.68
N GLN A 57 -57.88 27.06 21.99
CA GLN A 57 -58.74 28.05 21.28
C GLN A 57 -58.35 28.70 19.91
N LEU A 58 -59.41 29.15 19.21
CA LEU A 58 -59.57 29.61 17.80
C LEU A 58 -59.96 31.14 17.78
N PRO A 59 -60.41 31.82 16.68
CA PRO A 59 -60.64 31.44 15.25
C PRO A 59 -60.19 32.47 14.15
N GLN A 60 -60.39 32.13 12.85
CA GLN A 60 -60.59 33.03 11.67
C GLN A 60 -59.42 33.98 11.24
N ASP A 61 -59.27 34.54 10.02
CA ASP A 61 -59.79 34.36 8.63
C ASP A 61 -58.77 35.08 7.68
N THR A 62 -58.80 35.17 6.32
CA THR A 62 -59.72 34.84 5.20
C THR A 62 -58.91 34.71 3.87
N THR A 63 -59.48 34.10 2.82
CA THR A 63 -59.25 34.32 1.34
C THR A 63 -57.85 34.54 0.73
N SER A 64 -57.47 33.77 -0.31
CA SER A 64 -57.49 34.19 -1.75
C SER A 64 -56.71 33.22 -2.67
N GLU A 65 -56.85 33.36 -4.00
CA GLU A 65 -56.32 32.44 -5.03
C GLU A 65 -55.09 32.95 -5.83
N MET A 66 -54.48 32.00 -6.56
CA MET A 66 -53.71 32.13 -7.81
C MET A 66 -52.20 32.44 -7.82
N ASP A 67 -51.62 32.05 -8.96
CA ASP A 67 -50.23 31.73 -9.30
C ASP A 67 -49.74 32.69 -10.42
N PRO A 68 -48.61 32.46 -11.12
CA PRO A 68 -47.21 32.31 -10.70
C PRO A 68 -46.33 33.52 -11.10
N GLN A 69 -45.21 33.77 -10.41
CA GLN A 69 -44.08 34.51 -11.02
C GLN A 69 -42.72 34.36 -10.31
N THR A 70 -41.68 33.99 -11.06
CA THR A 70 -40.27 33.94 -10.61
C THR A 70 -39.49 35.20 -11.00
N PRO A 71 -38.74 35.83 -10.07
CA PRO A 71 -37.65 36.74 -10.43
C PRO A 71 -36.28 36.31 -9.88
N ASN A 72 -35.25 36.73 -10.62
CA ASN A 72 -33.83 36.39 -10.44
C ASN A 72 -33.23 36.59 -9.05
N LYS A 73 -32.46 35.57 -8.62
CA LYS A 73 -31.08 35.65 -8.10
C LYS A 73 -30.72 36.93 -7.30
N ARG A 74 -30.77 36.86 -5.98
CA ARG A 74 -30.00 37.76 -5.08
C ARG A 74 -29.08 36.96 -4.17
N ARG A 75 -27.99 37.63 -3.79
CA ARG A 75 -26.91 37.14 -2.93
C ARG A 75 -27.21 37.57 -1.50
N LEU A 76 -27.23 36.61 -0.58
CA LEU A 76 -27.22 36.89 0.86
C LEU A 76 -25.87 36.48 1.45
N VAL A 77 -25.52 37.15 2.55
CA VAL A 77 -24.38 36.87 3.42
C VAL A 77 -24.95 36.26 4.69
N ASP A 78 -24.21 35.34 5.30
CA ASP A 78 -24.51 34.80 6.61
C ASP A 78 -23.22 34.88 7.45
N ASP A 79 -23.34 35.42 8.67
CA ASP A 79 -22.22 35.88 9.51
C ASP A 79 -22.43 35.38 10.94
N GLU A 80 -21.86 34.22 11.28
CA GLU A 80 -21.52 33.93 12.68
C GLU A 80 -20.23 33.09 12.79
N ALA A 81 -19.30 33.56 13.63
CA ALA A 81 -17.97 32.97 13.86
C ALA A 81 -17.96 32.22 15.21
N THR A 82 -16.94 31.47 15.65
CA THR A 82 -15.47 31.70 15.72
C THR A 82 -14.86 30.39 16.31
N PRO A 83 -13.54 30.21 16.58
CA PRO A 83 -12.35 30.98 16.18
C PRO A 83 -11.19 30.13 15.60
N ARG A 84 -10.17 30.81 15.07
CA ARG A 84 -8.78 30.31 14.92
C ARG A 84 -7.79 31.41 15.35
N PRO A 85 -6.56 31.07 15.79
CA PRO A 85 -5.70 32.00 16.52
C PRO A 85 -5.02 33.07 15.66
N ASN A 86 -4.80 34.25 16.25
CA ASN A 86 -4.17 35.41 15.63
C ASN A 86 -2.66 35.23 15.40
N LYS A 87 -2.14 35.90 14.36
CA LYS A 87 -0.74 36.35 14.28
C LYS A 87 -0.71 37.88 14.26
N ALA A 88 0.15 38.48 15.07
CA ALA A 88 0.33 39.93 15.13
C ALA A 88 1.22 40.44 13.97
N PRO A 89 1.05 41.69 13.52
CA PRO A 89 1.90 42.32 12.51
C PRO A 89 3.17 42.95 13.13
N SER A 90 4.24 43.07 12.32
CA SER A 90 5.44 43.82 12.67
C SER A 90 5.85 44.75 11.52
N ASN A 91 5.91 46.06 11.78
CA ASN A 91 6.33 47.07 10.81
C ASN A 91 7.86 47.08 10.60
N SER A 92 8.32 47.36 9.38
CA SER A 92 9.57 48.10 9.17
C SER A 92 9.61 48.86 7.84
N SER A 93 9.58 50.18 7.94
CA SER A 93 10.37 51.17 7.19
C SER A 93 10.62 51.03 5.67
N ARG A 94 10.21 52.07 4.93
CA ARG A 94 10.71 52.39 3.58
C ARG A 94 12.14 52.95 3.64
N SER A 95 12.94 52.69 2.61
CA SER A 95 14.00 53.60 2.15
C SER A 95 13.98 53.65 0.61
N SER A 96 14.13 54.84 0.04
CA SER A 96 13.92 55.11 -1.39
C SER A 96 15.23 55.35 -2.12
N PHE A 97 15.39 54.78 -3.31
CA PHE A 97 16.25 55.31 -4.37
C PHE A 97 15.53 55.26 -5.72
N ASN A 98 16.09 55.97 -6.71
CA ASN A 98 15.32 56.59 -7.79
C ASN A 98 15.35 55.82 -9.12
N LYS A 99 14.40 56.20 -10.01
CA LYS A 99 14.44 56.23 -11.50
C LYS A 99 15.60 55.49 -12.21
N ASP A 100 15.34 54.74 -13.28
CA ASP A 100 14.72 55.26 -14.52
C ASP A 100 13.63 54.35 -15.13
N GLY A 101 12.92 54.87 -16.15
CA GLY A 101 11.71 54.25 -16.69
C GLY A 101 11.70 54.06 -18.21
N ILE A 102 11.14 52.93 -18.64
CA ILE A 102 10.66 52.66 -20.01
C ILE A 102 9.25 52.09 -19.87
N SER A 103 8.30 52.57 -20.69
CA SER A 103 6.89 52.19 -20.65
C SER A 103 6.53 51.18 -21.75
N PHE A 104 5.84 50.11 -21.37
CA PHE A 104 5.21 49.15 -22.29
C PHE A 104 3.78 48.83 -21.82
N PRO A 105 2.85 48.48 -22.74
CA PRO A 105 1.42 48.45 -22.44
C PRO A 105 0.98 47.22 -21.63
N PRO A 106 -0.18 47.29 -20.94
CA PRO A 106 -0.72 46.16 -20.21
C PRO A 106 -1.26 45.08 -21.16
N SER A 107 -0.92 43.82 -20.87
CA SER A 107 -1.61 42.64 -21.39
C SER A 107 -2.07 41.79 -20.21
N ASP A 108 -3.33 41.37 -20.23
CA ASP A 108 -3.99 40.75 -19.08
C ASP A 108 -3.91 39.21 -19.12
N SER A 109 -3.88 38.62 -17.92
CA SER A 109 -4.19 37.24 -17.52
C SER A 109 -3.83 36.02 -18.38
N SER A 110 -3.28 35.03 -17.66
CA SER A 110 -3.45 33.58 -17.89
C SER A 110 -2.60 32.88 -18.96
N GLN A 111 -1.30 33.20 -19.03
CA GLN A 111 -0.30 32.20 -19.46
C GLN A 111 -0.36 30.96 -18.53
N ARG A 112 -1.08 29.93 -18.99
CA ARG A 112 -1.27 28.63 -18.35
C ARG A 112 0.09 28.02 -18.02
N SER A 113 0.45 27.94 -16.73
CA SER A 113 1.80 27.61 -16.27
C SER A 113 2.17 26.13 -16.49
N GLY A 114 2.52 25.78 -17.73
CA GLY A 114 3.00 24.46 -18.17
C GLY A 114 4.37 24.05 -17.60
N ARG A 115 4.78 24.61 -16.45
CA ARG A 115 5.95 24.17 -15.70
C ARG A 115 5.58 22.90 -14.94
N SER A 116 5.90 21.75 -15.51
CA SER A 116 6.06 20.52 -14.73
C SER A 116 7.02 20.78 -13.56
N SER A 117 6.72 20.21 -12.38
CA SER A 117 7.65 20.28 -11.25
C SER A 117 9.00 19.70 -11.66
N PRO A 118 10.14 20.29 -11.24
CA PRO A 118 11.46 19.83 -11.66
C PRO A 118 11.67 18.32 -11.43
N VAL A 119 11.91 17.62 -12.55
CA VAL A 119 12.49 16.26 -12.64
C VAL A 119 11.85 15.20 -11.72
N LYS A 120 10.70 14.65 -12.14
CA LYS A 120 10.13 13.39 -11.62
C LYS A 120 10.60 12.17 -12.43
N THR A 121 11.90 12.08 -12.68
CA THR A 121 12.52 11.04 -13.52
C THR A 121 13.89 10.70 -12.97
N PHE A 122 14.32 9.46 -13.16
CA PHE A 122 15.71 9.08 -12.89
C PHE A 122 16.66 9.73 -13.92
N PRO A 123 17.92 9.99 -13.54
CA PRO A 123 18.46 9.84 -12.20
C PRO A 123 18.06 10.97 -11.24
N ILE A 124 18.01 10.67 -9.93
CA ILE A 124 17.66 11.62 -8.87
C ILE A 124 18.92 11.90 -8.03
N VAL A 125 19.43 13.13 -8.11
CA VAL A 125 20.56 13.60 -7.28
C VAL A 125 20.05 14.00 -5.90
N GLY A 126 20.70 13.49 -4.86
CA GLY A 126 20.43 13.77 -3.45
C GLY A 126 21.47 14.66 -2.78
N LEU A 127 21.26 14.90 -1.49
CA LEU A 127 22.17 15.58 -0.58
C LEU A 127 23.37 14.67 -0.23
N ASP A 128 24.47 15.27 0.21
CA ASP A 128 25.68 14.57 0.68
C ASP A 128 26.28 13.55 -0.33
N GLY A 129 25.97 13.68 -1.62
CA GLY A 129 26.37 12.73 -2.66
C GLY A 129 25.50 11.46 -2.74
N HIS A 130 24.32 11.43 -2.12
CA HIS A 130 23.33 10.38 -2.37
C HIS A 130 22.79 10.49 -3.80
N TYR A 131 22.46 9.36 -4.41
CA TYR A 131 22.02 9.28 -5.80
C TYR A 131 21.06 8.10 -6.00
N ILE A 132 20.06 8.24 -6.86
CA ILE A 132 19.19 7.14 -7.29
C ILE A 132 19.23 7.05 -8.82
N ASP A 133 19.64 5.90 -9.34
CA ASP A 133 19.58 5.53 -10.76
C ASP A 133 18.43 4.53 -11.02
N ALA A 134 18.07 4.30 -12.29
CA ALA A 134 17.17 3.22 -12.66
C ALA A 134 17.65 2.42 -13.86
N ARG A 135 17.62 1.09 -13.73
CA ARG A 135 18.07 0.10 -14.74
C ARG A 135 16.96 -0.93 -14.99
N THR A 136 17.05 -1.71 -16.06
CA THR A 136 16.05 -2.76 -16.31
C THR A 136 16.34 -3.95 -15.40
N LEU A 137 15.29 -4.55 -14.83
CA LEU A 137 15.40 -5.79 -14.06
C LEU A 137 15.57 -6.97 -15.03
N ASP A 138 16.80 -7.13 -15.51
CA ASP A 138 17.20 -7.92 -16.67
C ASP A 138 18.56 -8.60 -16.38
N PRO A 139 18.64 -9.95 -16.32
CA PRO A 139 19.85 -10.68 -15.93
C PRO A 139 21.08 -10.41 -16.79
N ASP A 140 20.91 -10.05 -18.06
CA ASP A 140 22.02 -9.82 -18.99
C ASP A 140 22.73 -8.46 -18.73
N GLN A 141 22.27 -7.66 -17.76
CA GLN A 141 22.85 -6.34 -17.47
C GLN A 141 24.11 -6.40 -16.61
N PHE A 142 25.09 -5.57 -16.96
CA PHE A 142 26.33 -5.45 -16.21
C PHE A 142 26.07 -4.97 -14.77
N GLY A 143 26.54 -5.74 -13.80
CA GLY A 143 26.33 -5.49 -12.37
C GLY A 143 24.96 -5.96 -11.86
N PHE A 144 24.25 -6.82 -12.59
CA PHE A 144 23.03 -7.46 -12.11
C PHE A 144 23.32 -8.35 -10.87
N PRO A 145 22.56 -8.24 -9.76
CA PRO A 145 22.77 -9.06 -8.57
C PRO A 145 22.27 -10.50 -8.77
N SER A 146 23.13 -11.51 -8.55
CA SER A 146 22.75 -12.93 -8.65
C SER A 146 21.57 -13.33 -7.75
N ALA A 147 21.44 -12.72 -6.57
CA ALA A 147 20.30 -12.96 -5.69
C ALA A 147 18.96 -12.44 -6.25
N LEU A 148 18.96 -11.49 -7.21
CA LEU A 148 17.77 -11.14 -7.99
C LEU A 148 17.52 -12.12 -9.13
N GLU A 149 18.55 -12.82 -9.63
CA GLU A 149 18.42 -13.85 -10.67
C GLU A 149 17.60 -15.02 -10.15
N ASP A 150 17.85 -15.45 -8.90
CA ASP A 150 17.05 -16.48 -8.23
C ASP A 150 15.57 -16.08 -8.12
N ILE A 151 15.26 -14.85 -7.67
CA ILE A 151 13.87 -14.39 -7.59
C ILE A 151 13.24 -14.22 -8.97
N LEU A 152 13.98 -13.72 -9.97
CA LEU A 152 13.47 -13.61 -11.35
C LEU A 152 13.20 -14.98 -11.97
N ARG A 153 14.08 -15.96 -11.79
CA ARG A 153 13.89 -17.34 -12.25
C ARG A 153 12.63 -17.93 -11.62
N ASP A 154 12.50 -17.85 -10.29
CA ASP A 154 11.34 -18.37 -9.58
C ASP A 154 10.04 -17.65 -10.00
N ILE A 155 10.09 -16.33 -10.26
CA ILE A 155 8.98 -15.54 -10.82
C ILE A 155 8.64 -15.96 -12.26
N ASN A 156 9.64 -16.25 -13.09
CA ASN A 156 9.45 -16.67 -14.48
C ASN A 156 8.95 -18.12 -14.57
N GLU A 157 9.34 -18.99 -13.64
CA GLU A 157 8.78 -20.34 -13.49
C GLU A 157 7.31 -20.26 -13.06
N ILE A 158 6.95 -19.37 -12.13
CA ILE A 158 5.56 -19.01 -11.84
C ILE A 158 4.88 -18.42 -13.08
N GLY A 159 5.57 -17.63 -13.90
CA GLY A 159 5.11 -17.19 -15.22
C GLY A 159 4.77 -18.34 -16.19
N SER A 160 5.55 -19.42 -16.14
CA SER A 160 5.52 -20.56 -17.07
C SER A 160 4.34 -21.53 -16.92
N LYS A 161 3.56 -21.42 -15.83
CA LYS A 161 2.37 -22.23 -15.54
C LYS A 161 2.64 -23.70 -15.15
N ILE A 162 3.88 -24.04 -14.78
CA ILE A 162 4.23 -25.34 -14.19
C ILE A 162 4.05 -25.28 -12.66
N GLY A 163 3.44 -26.30 -12.06
CA GLY A 163 3.46 -26.55 -10.60
C GLY A 163 2.70 -25.58 -9.67
N ILE A 164 2.24 -24.40 -10.15
CA ILE A 164 1.70 -23.30 -9.31
C ILE A 164 0.59 -23.72 -8.33
N VAL A 165 -0.26 -24.69 -8.71
CA VAL A 165 -1.32 -25.23 -7.85
C VAL A 165 -0.94 -26.65 -7.43
N PRO A 166 -0.32 -26.83 -6.25
CA PRO A 166 -0.20 -28.13 -5.59
C PRO A 166 -1.52 -28.90 -5.57
N GLU A 167 -1.45 -30.22 -5.77
CA GLU A 167 -2.64 -31.06 -5.95
C GLU A 167 -3.64 -30.94 -4.78
N TYR A 168 -3.13 -30.83 -3.54
CA TYR A 168 -3.93 -30.68 -2.33
C TYR A 168 -4.64 -29.31 -2.22
N LEU A 169 -4.27 -28.31 -3.02
CA LEU A 169 -4.92 -27.00 -3.06
C LEU A 169 -6.10 -26.93 -4.04
N LYS A 170 -6.40 -28.00 -4.81
CA LYS A 170 -7.58 -28.07 -5.70
C LYS A 170 -8.93 -28.15 -4.96
N VAL A 171 -8.98 -27.75 -3.68
CA VAL A 171 -10.19 -27.68 -2.87
C VAL A 171 -11.06 -26.50 -3.33
N TYR A 172 -12.36 -26.76 -3.53
CA TYR A 172 -13.35 -25.78 -4.03
C TYR A 172 -13.28 -24.38 -3.39
N ARG A 173 -12.93 -24.28 -2.09
CA ARG A 173 -12.77 -22.99 -1.40
C ARG A 173 -11.67 -22.12 -2.03
N PHE A 174 -10.49 -22.68 -2.32
CA PHE A 174 -9.35 -21.93 -2.87
C PHE A 174 -9.67 -21.33 -4.24
N LEU A 175 -10.30 -22.15 -5.10
CA LEU A 175 -10.73 -21.74 -6.43
C LEU A 175 -11.90 -20.73 -6.38
N SER A 176 -12.81 -20.83 -5.40
CA SER A 176 -13.82 -19.79 -5.16
C SER A 176 -13.22 -18.46 -4.69
N THR A 177 -12.17 -18.48 -3.85
CA THR A 177 -11.47 -17.25 -3.44
C THR A 177 -10.83 -16.57 -4.65
N VAL A 178 -10.11 -17.33 -5.48
CA VAL A 178 -9.45 -16.79 -6.69
C VAL A 178 -10.45 -16.25 -7.71
N GLU A 179 -11.56 -16.94 -7.96
CA GLU A 179 -12.60 -16.45 -8.87
C GLU A 179 -13.31 -15.20 -8.31
N ASN A 180 -13.59 -15.14 -7.00
CA ASN A 180 -14.13 -13.93 -6.37
C ASN A 180 -13.17 -12.75 -6.52
N LEU A 181 -11.87 -12.92 -6.27
CA LEU A 181 -10.86 -11.87 -6.44
C LEU A 181 -10.78 -11.36 -7.89
N ARG A 182 -10.88 -12.27 -8.87
CA ARG A 182 -10.94 -11.94 -10.30
C ARG A 182 -12.21 -11.14 -10.65
N LEU A 183 -13.36 -11.54 -10.10
CA LEU A 183 -14.64 -10.86 -10.29
C LEU A 183 -14.68 -9.47 -9.63
N PHE A 184 -14.10 -9.32 -8.43
CA PHE A 184 -13.95 -8.02 -7.78
C PHE A 184 -13.00 -7.09 -8.54
N ALA A 185 -11.89 -7.62 -9.08
CA ALA A 185 -10.99 -6.85 -9.94
C ALA A 185 -11.67 -6.40 -11.25
N ARG A 186 -12.39 -7.31 -11.92
CA ARG A 186 -13.19 -6.99 -13.10
C ARG A 186 -14.22 -5.90 -12.79
N ARG A 187 -14.98 -6.03 -11.69
CA ARG A 187 -15.96 -5.04 -11.26
C ARG A 187 -15.30 -3.69 -10.92
N SER A 188 -14.12 -3.70 -10.31
CA SER A 188 -13.36 -2.49 -9.98
C SER A 188 -12.89 -1.73 -11.23
N PHE A 189 -12.58 -2.46 -12.29
CA PHE A 189 -12.29 -1.89 -13.61
C PHE A 189 -13.57 -1.37 -14.30
N GLU A 190 -14.63 -2.17 -14.37
CA GLU A 190 -15.90 -1.81 -15.04
C GLU A 190 -16.62 -0.62 -14.39
N LEU A 191 -16.49 -0.44 -13.07
CA LEU A 191 -17.01 0.73 -12.34
C LEU A 191 -16.03 1.92 -12.31
N GLY A 192 -14.83 1.80 -12.88
CA GLY A 192 -13.82 2.87 -12.90
C GLY A 192 -13.35 3.31 -11.51
N LEU A 193 -13.25 2.36 -10.55
CA LEU A 193 -12.91 2.68 -9.16
C LEU A 193 -11.53 3.34 -9.04
N ASP A 194 -11.39 4.16 -8.00
CA ASP A 194 -10.16 4.85 -7.66
C ASP A 194 -9.16 3.97 -6.90
N GLU A 195 -8.02 4.54 -6.54
CA GLU A 195 -6.93 3.87 -5.81
C GLU A 195 -7.43 3.27 -4.49
N ALA A 196 -8.29 3.99 -3.76
CA ALA A 196 -8.89 3.52 -2.51
C ALA A 196 -9.89 2.37 -2.75
N GLY A 197 -10.72 2.43 -3.79
CA GLY A 197 -11.64 1.35 -4.17
C GLY A 197 -10.90 0.06 -4.51
N TRP A 198 -9.90 0.12 -5.39
CA TRP A 198 -9.05 -1.04 -5.72
C TRP A 198 -8.32 -1.61 -4.49
N ASN A 199 -7.85 -0.75 -3.59
CA ASN A 199 -7.19 -1.16 -2.36
C ASN A 199 -8.12 -1.91 -1.40
N ASN A 200 -9.42 -1.58 -1.34
CA ASN A 200 -10.39 -2.29 -0.50
C ASN A 200 -10.95 -3.56 -1.17
N GLU A 201 -11.34 -3.49 -2.45
CA GLU A 201 -12.03 -4.58 -3.15
C GLU A 201 -11.08 -5.67 -3.71
N VAL A 202 -9.80 -5.33 -3.96
CA VAL A 202 -8.87 -6.20 -4.69
C VAL A 202 -7.55 -6.42 -3.97
N HIS A 203 -6.81 -5.35 -3.67
CA HIS A 203 -5.43 -5.49 -3.19
C HIS A 203 -5.37 -6.02 -1.74
N THR A 204 -6.16 -5.45 -0.83
CA THR A 204 -6.23 -5.95 0.57
C THR A 204 -6.71 -7.41 0.63
N PRO A 205 -7.79 -7.83 -0.08
CA PRO A 205 -8.19 -9.24 -0.15
C PRO A 205 -7.11 -10.20 -0.67
N ILE A 206 -6.32 -9.81 -1.69
CA ILE A 206 -5.17 -10.61 -2.16
C ILE A 206 -4.12 -10.76 -1.06
N LEU A 207 -3.75 -9.66 -0.39
CA LEU A 207 -2.76 -9.68 0.69
C LEU A 207 -3.26 -10.53 1.88
N GLN A 208 -4.54 -10.44 2.25
CA GLN A 208 -5.15 -11.30 3.25
C GLN A 208 -5.04 -12.79 2.89
N ALA A 209 -5.33 -13.16 1.65
CA ALA A 209 -5.27 -14.54 1.19
C ALA A 209 -3.86 -15.15 1.20
N VAL A 210 -2.81 -14.33 1.04
CA VAL A 210 -1.40 -14.79 1.02
C VAL A 210 -0.75 -14.78 2.40
N PHE A 211 -0.95 -13.71 3.19
CA PHE A 211 -0.24 -13.49 4.45
C PHE A 211 -1.03 -13.99 5.67
N ARG A 212 -2.37 -13.89 5.66
CA ARG A 212 -3.25 -14.20 6.81
C ARG A 212 -4.21 -15.38 6.58
N GLY A 213 -4.18 -16.02 5.41
CA GLY A 213 -5.11 -17.10 5.06
C GLY A 213 -4.68 -18.48 5.58
N ASP A 214 -5.66 -19.33 5.88
CA ASP A 214 -5.52 -20.75 6.29
C ASP A 214 -4.67 -21.62 5.33
N LEU A 215 -4.38 -21.09 4.13
CA LEU A 215 -3.60 -21.72 3.06
C LEU A 215 -2.10 -21.83 3.39
N TRP A 216 -1.57 -20.94 4.22
CA TRP A 216 -0.13 -20.85 4.54
C TRP A 216 0.12 -20.52 6.03
N PRO A 217 -0.30 -21.39 6.98
CA PRO A 217 -0.21 -21.14 8.42
C PRO A 217 1.21 -21.22 8.99
N GLU A 218 2.16 -21.78 8.25
CA GLU A 218 3.53 -22.11 8.72
C GLU A 218 4.38 -20.90 9.15
N ASN A 219 4.01 -19.67 8.80
CA ASN A 219 4.90 -18.49 8.87
C ASN A 219 4.21 -17.22 9.38
N ALA A 220 3.56 -17.29 10.55
CA ALA A 220 2.95 -16.11 11.21
C ALA A 220 3.94 -14.94 11.44
N ILE A 221 5.24 -15.23 11.48
CA ILE A 221 6.37 -14.28 11.53
C ILE A 221 6.43 -13.28 10.35
N VAL A 222 5.66 -13.47 9.25
CA VAL A 222 5.59 -12.52 8.13
C VAL A 222 4.15 -12.18 7.77
N ASP A 223 3.79 -10.90 7.94
CA ASP A 223 2.44 -10.34 7.72
C ASP A 223 2.50 -8.94 7.05
N TYR A 224 1.37 -8.32 6.74
CA TYR A 224 1.27 -7.05 6.00
C TYR A 224 0.46 -5.96 6.73
N PHE A 225 0.85 -4.70 6.54
CA PHE A 225 0.22 -3.53 7.16
C PHE A 225 -0.09 -2.43 6.12
N PRO A 226 -1.31 -1.85 6.11
CA PRO A 226 -1.63 -0.68 5.27
C PRO A 226 -1.00 0.58 5.86
N CYS A 227 -0.07 1.19 5.14
CA CYS A 227 0.79 2.28 5.62
C CYS A 227 0.68 3.57 4.77
N MET A 228 -0.41 3.76 4.02
CA MET A 228 -0.74 4.96 3.21
C MET A 228 -0.43 6.33 3.87
N ASN A 229 -0.51 6.40 5.22
CA ASN A 229 -0.23 7.62 5.98
C ASN A 229 1.19 7.69 6.59
N ALA A 230 1.99 6.63 6.54
CA ALA A 230 3.36 6.60 7.04
C ALA A 230 4.23 7.69 6.38
N SER A 231 5.24 8.17 7.10
CA SER A 231 6.17 9.20 6.61
C SER A 231 7.60 8.76 6.92
N VAL A 232 8.51 8.93 5.96
CA VAL A 232 9.95 8.74 6.19
C VAL A 232 10.43 9.71 7.28
N THR A 233 11.25 9.23 8.21
CA THR A 233 11.90 10.06 9.23
C THR A 233 12.91 11.01 8.55
N PRO A 234 12.85 12.34 8.77
CA PRO A 234 13.66 13.30 8.01
C PRO A 234 15.18 13.07 8.02
N GLU A 235 15.73 12.42 9.05
CA GLU A 235 17.14 12.02 9.11
C GLU A 235 17.57 11.17 7.89
N TYR A 236 16.70 10.25 7.47
CA TYR A 236 16.98 9.25 6.42
C TYR A 236 16.56 9.69 5.03
N HIS A 237 15.78 10.77 4.90
CA HIS A 237 15.35 11.32 3.62
C HIS A 237 16.41 12.26 3.04
N LYS A 238 17.21 11.75 2.08
CA LYS A 238 18.38 12.46 1.53
C LYS A 238 18.16 13.12 0.16
N PHE A 239 16.92 13.41 -0.25
CA PHE A 239 16.62 13.86 -1.62
C PHE A 239 15.81 15.17 -1.66
N PRO A 240 16.05 16.07 -2.63
CA PRO A 240 15.39 17.38 -2.75
C PRO A 240 13.95 17.31 -3.32
N ILE A 241 13.27 16.19 -3.07
CA ILE A 241 11.88 15.90 -3.43
C ILE A 241 11.07 15.62 -2.15
N SER A 242 9.74 15.65 -2.24
CA SER A 242 8.89 15.32 -1.09
C SER A 242 9.18 13.89 -0.58
N PRO A 243 9.23 13.66 0.75
CA PRO A 243 9.30 12.32 1.33
C PRO A 243 8.20 11.44 0.76
N SER A 244 8.60 10.32 0.16
CA SER A 244 7.67 9.38 -0.46
C SER A 244 6.99 8.49 0.58
N LYS A 245 5.93 7.82 0.14
CA LYS A 245 5.12 6.86 0.91
C LYS A 245 4.87 5.64 0.04
N VAL A 246 4.43 4.55 0.67
CA VAL A 246 3.88 3.37 0.00
C VAL A 246 2.58 2.97 0.68
N ASP A 247 1.66 2.32 -0.06
CA ASP A 247 0.32 1.99 0.44
C ASP A 247 0.32 0.84 1.46
N TYR A 248 1.21 -0.14 1.28
CA TYR A 248 1.40 -1.24 2.23
C TYR A 248 2.87 -1.57 2.44
N CYS A 249 3.19 -2.10 3.62
CA CYS A 249 4.45 -2.77 3.91
C CYS A 249 4.16 -4.21 4.31
N VAL A 250 4.96 -5.15 3.81
CA VAL A 250 5.12 -6.46 4.46
C VAL A 250 6.18 -6.29 5.54
N PHE A 251 5.96 -6.90 6.69
CA PHE A 251 6.81 -6.76 7.87
C PHE A 251 7.11 -8.12 8.52
N ILE A 252 8.17 -8.16 9.31
CA ILE A 252 8.43 -9.25 10.25
C ILE A 252 7.72 -8.97 11.57
N ASP A 253 6.98 -9.93 12.10
CA ASP A 253 6.46 -9.88 13.47
C ASP A 253 7.42 -10.59 14.44
N PRO A 254 8.17 -9.84 15.28
CA PRO A 254 9.15 -10.43 16.18
C PRO A 254 8.53 -11.25 17.33
N ALA A 255 7.21 -11.18 17.54
CA ALA A 255 6.53 -11.99 18.54
C ALA A 255 6.49 -13.49 18.18
N PHE A 256 6.82 -13.84 16.93
CA PHE A 256 6.90 -15.22 16.42
C PHE A 256 8.34 -15.71 16.20
N ASP A 257 9.37 -14.96 16.64
CA ASP A 257 10.74 -15.51 16.73
C ASP A 257 10.95 -16.26 18.05
N ASN A 258 11.79 -17.30 18.03
CA ASN A 258 12.11 -18.15 19.18
C ASN A 258 13.35 -17.66 19.96
N ASP A 259 14.05 -16.65 19.44
CA ASP A 259 15.20 -15.99 20.06
C ASP A 259 14.72 -14.89 21.02
N ASP A 260 14.72 -15.17 22.31
CA ASP A 260 14.21 -14.23 23.33
C ASP A 260 14.93 -12.87 23.30
N GLY A 261 16.22 -12.83 22.92
CA GLY A 261 17.01 -11.60 22.85
C GLY A 261 16.52 -10.57 21.84
N VAL A 262 15.66 -10.98 20.90
CA VAL A 262 15.02 -10.08 19.91
C VAL A 262 14.22 -8.96 20.58
N LYS A 263 13.54 -9.23 21.71
CA LYS A 263 12.70 -8.23 22.40
C LYS A 263 13.55 -7.14 23.04
N GLU A 264 14.71 -7.50 23.56
CA GLU A 264 15.67 -6.59 24.19
C GLU A 264 16.41 -5.75 23.13
N ALA A 265 16.96 -6.40 22.09
CA ALA A 265 17.66 -5.72 21.00
C ALA A 265 16.76 -4.70 20.24
N ILE A 266 15.47 -4.99 20.11
CA ILE A 266 14.50 -4.03 19.56
C ILE A 266 14.35 -2.81 20.46
N LYS A 267 14.24 -2.98 21.78
CA LYS A 267 14.16 -1.85 22.74
C LYS A 267 15.43 -0.99 22.69
N GLU A 268 16.60 -1.62 22.57
CA GLU A 268 17.88 -0.92 22.42
C GLU A 268 17.89 -0.04 21.17
N ILE A 269 17.60 -0.59 19.99
CA ILE A 269 17.52 0.19 18.73
C ILE A 269 16.50 1.34 18.86
N GLN A 270 15.32 1.07 19.44
CA GLN A 270 14.29 2.09 19.64
C GLN A 270 14.77 3.25 20.53
N ALA A 271 15.61 3.00 21.53
CA ALA A 271 16.09 4.02 22.46
C ALA A 271 16.95 5.10 21.78
N TYR A 272 17.66 4.78 20.69
CA TYR A 272 18.48 5.74 19.93
C TYR A 272 18.00 6.03 18.50
N SER A 273 16.94 5.36 18.01
CA SER A 273 16.27 5.66 16.74
C SER A 273 14.84 6.16 16.91
N ASN A 274 14.65 7.13 17.81
CA ASN A 274 13.39 7.86 18.02
C ASN A 274 12.14 6.97 18.23
N GLY A 275 12.32 5.80 18.87
CA GLY A 275 11.23 4.85 19.14
C GLY A 275 10.84 3.96 17.96
N THR A 276 11.61 3.92 16.86
CA THR A 276 11.32 3.08 15.69
C THR A 276 12.53 2.23 15.27
N ILE A 277 12.29 0.99 14.84
CA ILE A 277 13.31 0.12 14.21
C ILE A 277 13.25 0.18 12.67
N ASN A 278 12.62 1.22 12.13
CA ASN A 278 12.48 1.46 10.70
C ASN A 278 12.84 2.90 10.32
N HIS A 279 13.04 3.11 9.02
CA HIS A 279 13.25 4.43 8.42
C HIS A 279 12.02 5.36 8.43
N THR A 280 10.90 4.92 9.00
CA THR A 280 9.64 5.67 9.13
C THR A 280 9.27 5.87 10.61
N SER A 281 8.74 7.05 10.92
CA SER A 281 8.19 7.40 12.24
C SER A 281 6.75 6.91 12.44
N TYR A 282 6.23 6.05 11.54
CA TYR A 282 4.90 5.49 11.67
C TYR A 282 4.81 4.46 12.80
N SER A 283 4.07 4.80 13.86
CA SER A 283 3.97 4.01 15.09
C SER A 283 3.47 2.58 14.87
N GLY A 284 2.61 2.35 13.88
CA GLY A 284 2.13 1.01 13.51
C GLY A 284 3.20 0.08 12.93
N LEU A 285 4.39 0.59 12.60
CA LEU A 285 5.56 -0.19 12.18
C LEU A 285 6.77 0.00 13.13
N ALA A 286 6.60 0.64 14.29
CA ALA A 286 7.70 1.01 15.18
C ALA A 286 8.53 -0.20 15.69
N GLN A 287 7.90 -1.37 15.84
CA GLN A 287 8.49 -2.63 16.32
C GLN A 287 8.57 -3.72 15.24
N PHE A 288 8.22 -3.41 13.98
CA PHE A 288 7.96 -4.41 12.93
C PHE A 288 8.86 -4.17 11.72
N PRO A 289 9.99 -4.88 11.55
CA PRO A 289 10.94 -4.63 10.47
C PRO A 289 10.28 -4.73 9.09
N THR A 290 10.25 -3.61 8.36
CA THR A 290 9.69 -3.55 6.99
C THR A 290 10.60 -4.31 6.04
N CYS A 291 10.07 -5.28 5.30
CA CYS A 291 10.85 -6.18 4.45
C CYS A 291 10.47 -6.10 2.95
N ILE A 292 9.21 -5.76 2.62
CA ILE A 292 8.77 -5.52 1.23
C ILE A 292 7.87 -4.28 1.21
N SER A 293 8.07 -3.39 0.25
CA SER A 293 7.23 -2.19 0.06
C SER A 293 6.23 -2.40 -1.09
N ILE A 294 4.97 -2.01 -0.92
CA ILE A 294 3.93 -2.14 -1.96
C ILE A 294 3.31 -0.78 -2.25
N GLU A 295 3.54 -0.28 -3.47
CA GLU A 295 2.92 0.93 -4.01
C GLU A 295 1.81 0.53 -4.98
N THR A 296 0.61 1.07 -4.79
CA THR A 296 -0.55 0.76 -5.62
C THR A 296 -0.98 1.97 -6.42
N LYS A 297 -1.43 1.77 -7.65
CA LYS A 297 -1.98 2.82 -8.50
C LYS A 297 -3.27 2.33 -9.12
N ARG A 298 -4.24 3.23 -9.27
CA ARG A 298 -5.43 2.97 -10.10
C ARG A 298 -5.04 2.56 -11.52
N HIS A 299 -5.94 1.89 -12.24
CA HIS A 299 -5.73 1.59 -13.66
C HIS A 299 -5.43 2.88 -14.46
N GLY A 300 -4.47 2.83 -15.39
CA GLY A 300 -3.98 4.01 -16.11
C GLY A 300 -3.20 5.02 -15.26
N GLY A 301 -2.73 4.62 -14.06
CA GLY A 301 -1.85 5.43 -13.23
C GLY A 301 -0.47 5.72 -13.84
N ASP A 302 0.25 6.70 -13.27
CA ASP A 302 1.58 7.12 -13.75
C ASP A 302 2.67 6.20 -13.15
N GLN A 303 3.05 5.15 -13.88
CA GLN A 303 4.09 4.16 -13.49
C GLN A 303 5.38 4.84 -13.02
N ARG A 304 5.84 5.89 -13.72
CA ARG A 304 7.10 6.59 -13.37
C ARG A 304 7.02 7.25 -12.00
N ARG A 305 5.84 7.65 -11.52
CA ARG A 305 5.66 8.14 -10.14
C ARG A 305 5.75 7.00 -9.13
N ALA A 306 5.11 5.86 -9.41
CA ALA A 306 5.22 4.68 -8.53
C ALA A 306 6.67 4.19 -8.42
N ASP A 307 7.42 4.18 -9.54
CA ASP A 307 8.85 3.86 -9.56
C ASP A 307 9.64 4.83 -8.67
N VAL A 308 9.50 6.15 -8.89
CA VAL A 308 10.18 7.20 -8.12
C VAL A 308 9.81 7.17 -6.64
N GLN A 309 8.54 6.94 -6.30
CA GLN A 309 8.06 6.85 -4.92
C GLN A 309 8.67 5.64 -4.21
N THR A 310 8.63 4.46 -4.84
CA THR A 310 9.21 3.22 -4.30
C THR A 310 10.72 3.35 -4.14
N ALA A 311 11.42 3.90 -5.13
CA ALA A 311 12.86 4.09 -5.09
C ALA A 311 13.29 5.10 -4.00
N THR A 312 12.53 6.17 -3.79
CA THR A 312 12.81 7.19 -2.75
C THR A 312 12.56 6.65 -1.34
N TRP A 313 11.48 5.87 -1.18
CA TRP A 313 11.18 5.14 0.06
C TRP A 313 12.31 4.15 0.39
N HIS A 314 12.67 3.27 -0.55
CA HIS A 314 13.78 2.34 -0.38
C HIS A 314 15.14 3.03 -0.17
N ALA A 315 15.46 4.13 -0.85
CA ALA A 315 16.72 4.85 -0.62
C ALA A 315 16.82 5.44 0.80
N SER A 316 15.67 5.75 1.41
CA SER A 316 15.59 6.14 2.82
C SER A 316 15.69 4.92 3.75
N GLN A 317 15.09 3.78 3.38
CA GLN A 317 15.27 2.51 4.07
C GLN A 317 16.75 2.08 4.08
N TRP A 318 17.43 2.12 2.94
CA TRP A 318 18.87 1.90 2.82
C TRP A 318 19.67 2.83 3.71
N THR A 319 19.31 4.12 3.79
CA THR A 319 20.02 5.09 4.66
C THR A 319 19.89 4.74 6.15
N PHE A 320 18.72 4.30 6.61
CA PHE A 320 18.53 3.73 7.95
C PHE A 320 19.34 2.43 8.14
N LEU A 321 19.23 1.49 7.19
CA LEU A 321 19.89 0.19 7.30
C LEU A 321 21.42 0.32 7.30
N THR A 322 22.02 1.21 6.51
CA THR A 322 23.46 1.52 6.58
C THR A 322 23.86 2.06 7.96
N LYS A 323 23.08 2.97 8.55
CA LYS A 323 23.36 3.55 9.89
C LYS A 323 23.45 2.48 10.98
N HIS A 324 22.61 1.45 10.93
CA HIS A 324 22.56 0.40 11.96
C HIS A 324 23.43 -0.83 11.63
N ALA A 325 23.45 -1.27 10.37
CA ALA A 325 24.24 -2.44 9.94
C ALA A 325 25.75 -2.16 9.96
N GLY A 326 26.17 -0.93 9.59
CA GLY A 326 27.56 -0.66 9.25
C GLY A 326 27.96 -1.44 8.00
N ASP A 327 29.18 -1.98 7.98
CA ASP A 327 29.73 -2.75 6.84
C ASP A 327 28.88 -3.97 6.46
N GLY A 328 28.11 -4.50 7.43
CA GLY A 328 27.12 -5.57 7.24
C GLY A 328 26.01 -5.25 6.22
N ILE A 329 25.86 -3.99 5.82
CA ILE A 329 24.96 -3.61 4.72
C ILE A 329 25.36 -4.25 3.37
N SER A 330 26.64 -4.60 3.20
CA SER A 330 27.15 -5.33 2.03
C SER A 330 26.62 -6.77 1.92
N GLU A 331 26.12 -7.35 3.02
CA GLU A 331 25.50 -8.67 3.01
C GLU A 331 23.99 -8.64 2.65
N LEU A 332 23.35 -7.46 2.54
CA LEU A 332 21.94 -7.36 2.13
C LEU A 332 21.84 -7.27 0.59
N PRO A 333 21.34 -8.30 -0.12
CA PRO A 333 21.46 -8.33 -1.57
C PRO A 333 20.58 -7.30 -2.28
N PHE A 334 19.40 -6.99 -1.75
CA PHE A 334 18.46 -5.98 -2.27
C PHE A 334 17.35 -5.68 -1.25
N LEU A 335 16.56 -4.63 -1.51
CA LEU A 335 15.23 -4.42 -0.94
C LEU A 335 14.15 -4.62 -2.02
N PRO A 336 13.23 -5.59 -1.87
CA PRO A 336 12.17 -5.87 -2.84
C PRO A 336 10.99 -4.91 -2.68
N GLY A 337 10.29 -4.66 -3.78
CA GLY A 337 9.02 -3.98 -3.79
C GLY A 337 8.05 -4.57 -4.81
N VAL A 338 6.79 -4.17 -4.70
CA VAL A 338 5.72 -4.53 -5.62
C VAL A 338 5.02 -3.25 -6.06
N ILE A 339 4.90 -3.05 -7.37
CA ILE A 339 4.06 -2.00 -7.94
C ILE A 339 2.81 -2.64 -8.53
N VAL A 340 1.64 -2.21 -8.06
CA VAL A 340 0.34 -2.70 -8.52
C VAL A 340 -0.35 -1.61 -9.33
N GLN A 341 -0.80 -1.91 -10.55
CA GLN A 341 -1.46 -0.96 -11.45
C GLN A 341 -2.83 -1.49 -11.90
N GLY A 342 -3.82 -1.40 -11.02
CA GLY A 342 -5.14 -2.03 -11.17
C GLY A 342 -5.03 -3.55 -11.35
N HIS A 343 -5.07 -4.02 -12.60
CA HIS A 343 -4.95 -5.44 -12.89
C HIS A 343 -3.52 -5.98 -12.79
N GLU A 344 -2.48 -5.17 -13.01
CA GLU A 344 -1.10 -5.64 -13.17
C GLU A 344 -0.35 -5.66 -11.84
N TRP A 345 0.38 -6.74 -11.55
CA TRP A 345 1.26 -6.86 -10.38
C TRP A 345 2.69 -7.08 -10.84
N LYS A 346 3.57 -6.15 -10.47
CA LYS A 346 4.95 -6.07 -10.98
C LYS A 346 5.95 -6.07 -9.82
N PHE A 347 7.00 -6.86 -9.93
CA PHE A 347 8.11 -6.91 -9.00
C PHE A 347 9.13 -5.85 -9.39
N VAL A 348 9.67 -5.16 -8.38
CA VAL A 348 10.77 -4.19 -8.48
C VAL A 348 11.76 -4.47 -7.36
N ALA A 349 13.00 -4.04 -7.53
CA ALA A 349 14.00 -4.15 -6.48
C ALA A 349 14.84 -2.87 -6.39
N THR A 350 15.55 -2.71 -5.27
CA THR A 350 16.65 -1.74 -5.19
C THR A 350 17.89 -2.39 -4.62
N THR A 351 19.06 -2.00 -5.12
CA THR A 351 20.37 -2.33 -4.52
C THR A 351 21.12 -1.06 -4.14
N ARG A 352 22.16 -1.20 -3.32
CA ARG A 352 22.89 -0.07 -2.72
C ARG A 352 24.40 -0.28 -2.84
N ASN A 353 25.09 0.70 -3.41
CA ASN A 353 26.54 0.77 -3.45
C ASN A 353 26.99 2.07 -2.77
N GLY A 354 27.32 2.00 -1.49
CA GLY A 354 27.68 3.16 -0.66
C GLY A 354 26.57 4.23 -0.63
N LYS A 355 26.69 5.24 -1.50
CA LYS A 355 25.73 6.36 -1.64
C LYS A 355 24.80 6.28 -2.86
N GLU A 356 25.09 5.40 -3.82
CA GLU A 356 24.24 5.09 -4.98
C GLU A 356 23.18 4.05 -4.60
N THR A 357 21.92 4.32 -4.91
CA THR A 357 20.85 3.31 -4.98
C THR A 357 20.50 3.05 -6.44
N ILE A 358 20.46 1.80 -6.87
CA ILE A 358 19.96 1.42 -8.20
C ILE A 358 18.54 0.88 -8.02
N PHE A 359 17.57 1.44 -8.74
CA PHE A 359 16.22 0.91 -8.87
C PHE A 359 16.13 -0.01 -10.10
N TRP A 360 15.73 -1.26 -9.88
CA TRP A 360 15.56 -2.24 -10.94
C TRP A 360 14.08 -2.28 -11.34
N SER A 361 13.80 -1.88 -12.57
CA SER A 361 12.46 -1.50 -13.04
C SER A 361 11.50 -2.69 -13.25
N SER A 362 10.21 -2.39 -13.40
CA SER A 362 9.14 -3.33 -13.08
C SER A 362 9.00 -4.52 -14.03
N HIS A 363 9.18 -5.75 -13.51
CA HIS A 363 8.88 -7.01 -14.21
C HIS A 363 7.52 -7.58 -13.76
N GLN A 364 6.63 -7.91 -14.70
CA GLN A 364 5.28 -8.38 -14.34
C GLN A 364 5.29 -9.86 -13.93
N PHE A 365 4.82 -10.16 -12.71
CA PHE A 365 4.70 -11.53 -12.21
C PHE A 365 3.26 -12.05 -12.15
N GLY A 366 2.24 -11.20 -12.36
CA GLY A 366 0.85 -11.67 -12.37
C GLY A 366 -0.17 -10.61 -12.81
N ASN A 367 -1.43 -11.03 -12.90
CA ASN A 367 -2.56 -10.16 -13.25
C ASN A 367 -3.88 -10.64 -12.62
N THR A 368 -4.83 -9.74 -12.37
CA THR A 368 -6.16 -10.10 -11.84
C THR A 368 -7.25 -10.30 -12.91
N THR A 369 -6.88 -10.43 -14.20
CA THR A 369 -7.87 -10.64 -15.28
C THR A 369 -8.27 -12.11 -15.45
N THR A 370 -7.37 -13.05 -15.10
CA THR A 370 -7.55 -14.50 -15.23
C THR A 370 -7.33 -15.23 -13.90
N PRO A 371 -7.95 -16.41 -13.65
CA PRO A 371 -7.68 -17.18 -12.44
C PRO A 371 -6.22 -17.60 -12.30
N VAL A 372 -5.58 -17.96 -13.43
CA VAL A 372 -4.15 -18.28 -13.50
C VAL A 372 -3.29 -17.08 -13.09
N GLY A 373 -3.60 -15.88 -13.60
CA GLY A 373 -2.91 -14.65 -13.21
C GLY A 373 -3.01 -14.34 -11.71
N VAL A 374 -4.18 -14.60 -11.09
CA VAL A 374 -4.36 -14.43 -9.64
C VAL A 374 -3.53 -15.45 -8.85
N PHE A 375 -3.46 -16.72 -9.29
CA PHE A 375 -2.54 -17.70 -8.69
C PHE A 375 -1.07 -17.28 -8.82
N GLN A 376 -0.68 -16.67 -9.96
CA GLN A 376 0.67 -16.15 -10.16
C GLN A 376 0.99 -14.98 -9.21
N ILE A 377 0.03 -14.08 -8.95
CA ILE A 377 0.16 -13.04 -7.90
C ILE A 377 0.37 -13.69 -6.53
N MET A 378 -0.47 -14.65 -6.15
CA MET A 378 -0.40 -15.30 -4.84
C MET A 378 0.92 -16.07 -4.64
N ALA A 379 1.39 -16.76 -5.67
CA ALA A 379 2.67 -17.49 -5.64
C ALA A 379 3.88 -16.53 -5.57
N GLY A 380 3.88 -15.45 -6.35
CA GLY A 380 4.94 -14.44 -6.31
C GLY A 380 5.04 -13.75 -4.95
N LEU A 381 3.89 -13.33 -4.38
CA LEU A 381 3.85 -12.75 -3.03
C LEU A 381 4.29 -13.76 -1.95
N HIS A 382 3.96 -15.05 -2.08
CA HIS A 382 4.46 -16.10 -1.19
C HIS A 382 5.98 -16.33 -1.33
N ARG A 383 6.53 -16.20 -2.54
CA ARG A 383 7.98 -16.28 -2.78
C ARG A 383 8.73 -15.10 -2.15
N LEU A 384 8.14 -13.90 -2.17
CA LEU A 384 8.66 -12.75 -1.43
C LEU A 384 8.50 -12.94 0.09
N ARG A 385 7.38 -13.49 0.58
CA ARG A 385 7.17 -13.87 2.00
C ARG A 385 8.28 -14.80 2.52
N ARG A 386 8.70 -15.78 1.71
CA ARG A 386 9.87 -16.64 2.01
C ARG A 386 11.16 -15.84 2.07
N TRP A 387 11.46 -14.97 1.08
CA TRP A 387 12.66 -14.13 1.11
C TRP A 387 12.74 -13.25 2.37
N SER A 388 11.61 -12.69 2.83
CA SER A 388 11.55 -11.93 4.08
C SER A 388 11.96 -12.74 5.30
N ARG A 389 11.47 -13.99 5.41
CA ARG A 389 11.77 -14.92 6.50
C ARG A 389 13.18 -15.51 6.43
N ASP A 390 13.64 -15.85 5.23
CA ASP A 390 14.81 -16.72 5.00
C ASP A 390 16.09 -15.94 4.69
N VAL A 391 15.98 -14.69 4.21
CA VAL A 391 17.11 -13.83 3.83
C VAL A 391 17.12 -12.55 4.65
N TYR A 392 16.04 -11.75 4.57
CA TYR A 392 16.01 -10.43 5.21
C TYR A 392 16.06 -10.50 6.73
N TRP A 393 15.26 -11.38 7.35
CA TRP A 393 15.18 -11.44 8.80
C TRP A 393 16.45 -11.97 9.48
N PRO A 394 17.10 -13.05 9.02
CA PRO A 394 18.41 -13.46 9.54
C PRO A 394 19.45 -12.35 9.38
N TRP A 395 19.54 -11.71 8.20
CA TRP A 395 20.41 -10.56 7.98
C TRP A 395 20.13 -9.43 8.99
N TYR A 396 18.85 -9.09 9.21
CA TYR A 396 18.44 -8.02 10.12
C TYR A 396 18.76 -8.38 11.59
N LYS A 397 18.56 -9.63 12.03
CA LYS A 397 18.97 -10.08 13.37
C LYS A 397 20.48 -9.95 13.57
N LYS A 398 21.28 -10.44 12.62
CA LYS A 398 22.77 -10.36 12.67
C LYS A 398 23.27 -8.92 12.67
N HIS A 399 22.77 -8.09 11.76
CA HIS A 399 23.41 -6.81 11.45
C HIS A 399 22.71 -5.59 12.04
N VAL A 400 21.39 -5.58 12.16
CA VAL A 400 20.64 -4.45 12.75
C VAL A 400 20.44 -4.67 14.25
N LEU A 401 19.97 -5.84 14.66
CA LEU A 401 19.78 -6.18 16.09
C LEU A 401 21.06 -6.67 16.79
N LYS A 402 22.16 -6.86 16.05
CA LYS A 402 23.47 -7.34 16.56
C LYS A 402 23.43 -8.69 17.30
N LEU A 403 22.41 -9.50 17.03
CA LEU A 403 22.24 -10.82 17.63
C LEU A 403 23.15 -11.85 16.96
N LEU A 404 23.79 -12.69 17.78
CA LEU A 404 24.54 -13.84 17.29
C LEU A 404 23.56 -14.89 16.76
N ILE A 405 23.43 -15.00 15.42
CA ILE A 405 22.77 -16.18 14.84
C ILE A 405 23.55 -17.42 15.27
N PRO A 406 22.93 -18.41 15.94
CA PRO A 406 23.59 -19.68 16.21
C PRO A 406 24.01 -20.32 14.89
N ALA A 407 25.28 -20.70 14.77
CA ALA A 407 25.81 -21.28 13.54
C ALA A 407 24.98 -22.52 13.15
N GLN A 408 24.24 -22.44 12.05
CA GLN A 408 23.44 -23.55 11.57
C GLN A 408 24.37 -24.72 11.27
N ILE A 409 24.14 -25.84 11.93
CA ILE A 409 24.88 -27.08 11.70
C ILE A 409 24.61 -27.49 10.25
N GLN A 410 25.65 -27.47 9.42
CA GLN A 410 25.60 -27.92 8.03
C GLN A 410 25.44 -29.45 7.97
N SER A 411 24.22 -29.94 8.20
CA SER A 411 23.86 -31.33 7.92
C SER A 411 23.65 -31.52 6.42
N PHE A 412 24.76 -31.60 5.68
CA PHE A 412 24.76 -32.22 4.36
C PHE A 412 24.51 -33.73 4.50
N ASN A 413 23.48 -34.23 3.82
CA ASN A 413 23.36 -35.58 3.23
C ASN A 413 22.06 -35.66 2.43
#